data_AF-A0AB35INM7-F1
#
_entry.id   AF-A0AB35INM7-F1
#
_cell.length_a   1.000
_cell.length_b   1.000
_cell.length_c   1.000
_cell.angle_alpha   90.00
_cell.angle_beta   90.00
_cell.angle_gamma   90.00
#
_symmetry.space_group_name_H-M   'P 1'
#
loop_
_entity.id
_entity.type
_entity.pdbx_description
1 polymer ?
#
loop_
_entity_poly.entity_id
_entity_poly.type
_entity_poly.pdbx_seq_one_letter_code
_entity_poly.pdbx_strand_id
1 'polypeptide(L)'
;MAIDLKAFYASVECVERELDPLNTNLVVADSTKTEKTICLAVSPSLKQYGIGGRARLFEVVQKVKEINRKRKKDNRYREFRGKSHIDSELKNDTSLELGFIIAPPRMAFYIDYSKKIYEVYLKYTSAEDIHVYSIDEVFIDATSYLKTVNKSPREFAKMIIQDIYKTTGITVTAEIGTNLYLAKVAMDIVAKHVKADEDGVRIACLDEMRYRKYLWHHQPIT
;
A
#
# COMPACT_ATOMS: atom_id res chain seq x y z
N MET A 1 -5.16 17.63 0.94
CA MET A 1 -4.39 16.47 0.44
C MET A 1 -4.76 15.26 1.29
N ALA A 2 -4.87 14.08 0.71
CA ALA A 2 -5.06 12.82 1.42
C ALA A 2 -3.75 12.01 1.35
N ILE A 3 -3.41 11.26 2.38
CA ILE A 3 -2.24 10.38 2.43
C ILE A 3 -2.69 8.99 2.89
N ASP A 4 -2.31 7.95 2.14
CA ASP A 4 -2.62 6.53 2.41
C ASP A 4 -1.35 5.70 2.55
N LEU A 5 -1.28 4.92 3.63
CA LEU A 5 -0.17 4.00 3.88
C LEU A 5 -0.40 2.68 3.16
N LYS A 6 0.42 2.36 2.15
CA LYS A 6 0.19 1.18 1.30
C LYS A 6 0.25 -0.11 2.10
N ALA A 7 -0.86 -0.84 2.10
CA ALA A 7 -0.97 -2.15 2.75
C ALA A 7 -0.39 -2.14 4.18
N PHE A 8 -0.73 -1.10 4.94
CA PHE A 8 -0.05 -0.66 6.16
C PHE A 8 0.46 -1.80 7.05
N TYR A 9 -0.43 -2.69 7.51
CA TYR A 9 -0.04 -3.76 8.42
C TYR A 9 1.00 -4.72 7.81
N ALA A 10 0.84 -5.10 6.54
CA ALA A 10 1.81 -5.95 5.86
C ALA A 10 3.15 -5.23 5.66
N SER A 11 3.12 -3.92 5.38
CA SER A 11 4.32 -3.11 5.25
C SER A 11 5.09 -2.98 6.56
N VAL A 12 4.40 -2.76 7.68
CA VAL A 12 5.02 -2.78 9.02
C VAL A 12 5.66 -4.14 9.29
N GLU A 13 4.94 -5.24 9.03
CA GLU A 13 5.49 -6.59 9.24
C GLU A 13 6.70 -6.89 8.35
N CYS A 14 6.75 -6.39 7.12
CA CYS A 14 7.93 -6.52 6.26
C CYS A 14 9.12 -5.72 6.78
N VAL A 15 8.93 -4.43 7.09
CA VAL A 15 10.01 -3.55 7.59
C VAL A 15 10.63 -4.11 8.86
N GLU A 16 9.82 -4.58 9.81
CA GLU A 16 10.28 -5.18 11.06
C GLU A 16 11.08 -6.47 10.90
N ARG A 17 10.97 -7.11 9.74
CA ARG A 17 11.73 -8.31 9.37
C ARG A 17 12.92 -7.98 8.47
N GLU A 18 13.24 -6.70 8.30
CA GLU A 18 14.27 -6.22 7.38
C GLU A 18 13.98 -6.64 5.92
N LEU A 19 12.70 -6.75 5.57
CA LEU A 19 12.22 -7.14 4.24
C LEU A 19 11.60 -5.94 3.52
N ASP A 20 11.75 -5.88 2.20
CA ASP A 20 11.12 -4.85 1.36
C ASP A 20 9.60 -5.10 1.24
N PRO A 21 8.73 -4.19 1.72
CA PRO A 21 7.28 -4.31 1.60
C PRO A 21 6.77 -4.46 0.16
N LEU A 22 7.46 -3.89 -0.83
CA LEU A 22 7.02 -3.91 -2.22
C LEU A 22 7.44 -5.19 -2.97
N ASN A 23 8.37 -5.95 -2.41
CA ASN A 23 8.94 -7.15 -3.03
C ASN A 23 8.64 -8.43 -2.24
N THR A 24 8.16 -8.34 -1.00
CA THR A 24 7.98 -9.47 -0.10
C THR A 24 6.54 -9.96 -0.05
N ASN A 25 6.32 -11.22 -0.43
CA ASN A 25 5.05 -11.91 -0.32
C ASN A 25 4.74 -12.25 1.13
N LEU A 26 3.95 -11.40 1.77
CA LEU A 26 3.50 -11.52 3.16
C LEU A 26 1.99 -11.32 3.29
N VAL A 27 1.39 -12.03 4.23
CA VAL A 27 0.01 -11.84 4.70
C VAL A 27 0.00 -11.66 6.22
N VAL A 28 -0.84 -10.76 6.71
CA VAL A 28 -1.08 -10.58 8.14
C VAL A 28 -2.36 -11.32 8.49
N ALA A 29 -2.25 -12.42 9.23
CA ALA A 29 -3.37 -13.24 9.62
C ALA A 29 -3.05 -14.04 10.89
N ASP A 30 -4.08 -14.29 11.69
CA ASP A 30 -3.98 -15.16 12.87
C ASP A 30 -4.12 -16.63 12.45
N SER A 31 -2.98 -17.28 12.24
CA SER A 31 -2.90 -18.70 11.84
C SER A 31 -3.16 -19.69 12.97
N THR A 32 -3.26 -19.22 14.22
CA THR A 32 -3.64 -20.09 15.36
C THR A 32 -5.13 -20.43 15.34
N LYS A 33 -5.93 -19.62 14.65
CA LYS A 33 -7.33 -19.89 14.34
C LYS A 33 -7.45 -20.81 13.12
N THR A 34 -8.68 -21.01 12.65
CA THR A 34 -8.91 -21.76 11.40
C THR A 34 -8.42 -20.99 10.18
N GLU A 35 -8.12 -21.68 9.08
CA GLU A 35 -7.80 -21.04 7.77
C GLU A 35 -8.95 -20.18 7.22
N LYS A 36 -10.15 -20.23 7.81
CA LYS A 36 -11.27 -19.32 7.51
C LYS A 36 -11.07 -17.91 8.08
N THR A 37 -10.00 -17.68 8.85
CA THR A 37 -9.64 -16.37 9.39
C THR A 37 -9.48 -15.33 8.27
N ILE A 38 -9.85 -14.10 8.56
CA ILE A 38 -9.69 -12.97 7.64
C ILE A 38 -8.24 -12.52 7.68
N CYS A 39 -7.65 -12.30 6.52
CA CYS A 39 -6.36 -11.63 6.44
C CYS A 39 -6.55 -10.14 6.72
N LEU A 40 -5.85 -9.63 7.73
CA LEU A 40 -5.87 -8.23 8.10
C LEU A 40 -5.21 -7.35 7.02
N ALA A 41 -4.15 -7.87 6.38
CA ALA A 41 -3.52 -7.25 5.22
C ALA A 41 -2.84 -8.29 4.33
N VAL A 42 -2.71 -7.94 3.05
CA VAL A 42 -1.92 -8.66 2.06
C VAL A 42 -0.92 -7.69 1.47
N SER A 43 0.36 -8.09 1.44
CA SER A 43 1.46 -7.31 0.85
C SER A 43 1.19 -6.90 -0.61
N PRO A 44 1.71 -5.75 -1.07
CA PRO A 44 1.58 -5.30 -2.45
C PRO A 44 2.06 -6.31 -3.49
N SER A 45 3.18 -7.01 -3.25
CA SER A 45 3.68 -8.03 -4.18
C SER A 45 2.73 -9.22 -4.28
N LEU A 46 2.20 -9.70 -3.15
CA LEU A 46 1.29 -10.84 -3.14
C LEU A 46 -0.07 -10.52 -3.79
N LYS A 47 -0.53 -9.26 -3.68
CA LYS A 47 -1.73 -8.78 -4.39
C LYS A 47 -1.60 -8.84 -5.91
N GLN A 48 -0.40 -8.70 -6.48
CA GLN A 48 -0.17 -8.77 -7.94
C GLN A 48 -0.56 -10.14 -8.52
N TYR A 49 -0.59 -11.18 -7.69
CA TYR A 49 -1.03 -12.52 -8.07
C TYR A 49 -2.57 -12.70 -8.11
N GLY A 50 -3.33 -11.61 -7.99
CA GLY A 50 -4.79 -11.62 -8.02
C GLY A 50 -5.43 -12.00 -6.68
N ILE A 51 -4.71 -11.82 -5.58
CA ILE A 51 -5.23 -12.04 -4.22
C ILE A 51 -5.90 -10.75 -3.75
N GLY A 52 -7.15 -10.85 -3.31
CA GLY A 52 -7.93 -9.71 -2.81
C GLY A 52 -7.35 -9.14 -1.51
N GLY A 53 -7.50 -7.83 -1.31
CA GLY A 53 -7.01 -7.17 -0.08
C GLY A 53 -7.70 -7.58 1.22
N ARG A 54 -8.92 -8.17 1.12
CA ARG A 54 -9.71 -8.69 2.24
C ARG A 54 -9.95 -10.20 2.12
N ALA A 55 -9.01 -10.92 1.50
CA ALA A 55 -9.09 -12.37 1.35
C ALA A 55 -9.08 -13.08 2.71
N ARG A 56 -9.66 -14.27 2.76
CA ARG A 56 -9.46 -15.22 3.86
C ARG A 56 -8.18 -16.03 3.64
N LEU A 57 -7.58 -16.53 4.71
CA LEU A 57 -6.28 -17.22 4.60
C LEU A 57 -6.35 -18.44 3.67
N PHE A 58 -7.44 -19.21 3.70
CA PHE A 58 -7.62 -20.34 2.78
C PHE A 58 -7.67 -19.90 1.29
N GLU A 59 -8.23 -18.73 0.99
CA GLU A 59 -8.30 -18.22 -0.39
C GLU A 59 -6.90 -17.84 -0.88
N VAL A 60 -6.07 -17.26 0.00
CA VAL A 60 -4.65 -17.01 -0.27
C VAL A 60 -3.92 -18.33 -0.56
N VAL A 61 -4.08 -19.33 0.30
CA VAL A 61 -3.46 -20.66 0.13
C VAL A 61 -3.91 -21.33 -1.16
N GLN A 62 -5.20 -21.29 -1.49
CA GLN A 62 -5.75 -21.85 -2.73
C GLN A 62 -5.19 -21.12 -3.96
N LYS A 63 -5.11 -19.78 -3.91
CA LYS A 63 -4.59 -18.99 -5.02
C LYS A 63 -3.10 -19.26 -5.26
N VAL A 64 -2.31 -19.35 -4.19
CA VAL A 64 -0.88 -19.71 -4.27
C VAL A 64 -0.69 -21.10 -4.85
N LYS A 65 -1.52 -22.09 -4.46
CA LYS A 65 -1.51 -23.44 -5.07
C LYS A 65 -1.82 -23.40 -6.57
N GLU A 66 -2.80 -22.59 -6.99
CA GLU A 66 -3.14 -22.39 -8.41
C GLU A 66 -1.95 -21.84 -9.21
N ILE A 67 -1.25 -20.85 -8.64
CA ILE A 67 -0.08 -20.22 -9.25
C ILE A 67 1.08 -21.19 -9.32
N ASN A 68 1.36 -21.93 -8.25
CA ASN A 68 2.41 -22.96 -8.25
C ASN A 68 2.11 -24.08 -9.25
N ARG A 69 0.85 -24.44 -9.50
CA ARG A 69 0.49 -25.37 -10.58
C ARG A 69 0.85 -24.83 -11.96
N LYS A 70 0.62 -23.53 -12.20
CA LYS A 70 1.02 -22.84 -13.44
C LYS A 70 2.55 -22.80 -13.57
N ARG A 71 3.25 -22.35 -12.53
CA ARG A 71 4.73 -22.32 -12.49
C ARG A 71 5.34 -23.71 -12.72
N LYS A 72 4.76 -24.76 -12.15
CA LYS A 72 5.21 -26.15 -12.36
C LYS A 72 5.04 -26.59 -13.81
N LYS A 73 3.94 -26.21 -14.47
CA LYS A 73 3.75 -26.44 -15.92
C LYS A 73 4.82 -25.72 -16.74
N ASP A 74 5.10 -24.47 -16.41
CA ASP A 74 6.10 -23.65 -17.10
C ASP A 74 7.53 -24.19 -16.88
N ASN A 75 7.80 -24.76 -15.70
CA ASN A 75 9.03 -25.48 -15.36
C ASN A 75 9.03 -26.96 -15.84
N ARG A 76 8.26 -27.30 -16.87
CA ARG A 76 8.18 -28.65 -17.48
C ARG A 76 7.93 -29.78 -16.47
N TYR A 77 7.12 -29.49 -15.45
CA TYR A 77 6.75 -30.39 -14.35
C TYR A 77 7.91 -30.89 -13.49
N ARG A 78 9.10 -30.26 -13.57
CA ARG A 78 10.21 -30.55 -12.66
C ARG A 78 9.85 -30.15 -11.24
N GLU A 79 10.50 -30.78 -10.27
CA GLU A 79 10.42 -30.37 -8.88
C GLU A 79 11.00 -28.95 -8.70
N PHE A 80 10.41 -28.18 -7.80
CA PHE A 80 10.94 -26.87 -7.46
C PHE A 80 12.25 -27.04 -6.69
N ARG A 81 13.25 -26.20 -7.01
CA ARG A 81 14.56 -26.23 -6.33
C ARG A 81 14.50 -25.69 -4.91
N GLY A 82 13.48 -24.89 -4.63
CA GLY A 82 13.27 -24.26 -3.35
C GLY A 82 12.00 -23.43 -3.36
N LYS A 83 11.80 -22.70 -2.26
CA LYS A 83 10.66 -21.81 -2.04
C LYS A 83 11.19 -20.42 -1.77
N SER A 84 10.62 -19.41 -2.44
CA SER A 84 10.94 -18.01 -2.17
C SER A 84 9.67 -17.23 -1.84
N HIS A 85 9.81 -16.28 -0.92
CA HIS A 85 8.78 -15.29 -0.60
C HIS A 85 9.12 -13.92 -1.22
N ILE A 86 10.17 -13.82 -2.03
CA ILE A 86 10.61 -12.58 -2.69
C ILE A 86 10.15 -12.61 -4.15
N ASP A 87 9.39 -11.61 -4.55
CA ASP A 87 8.73 -11.54 -5.84
C ASP A 87 9.72 -11.40 -7.01
N SER A 88 10.79 -10.62 -6.83
CA SER A 88 11.85 -10.48 -7.84
C SER A 88 12.57 -11.81 -8.11
N GLU A 89 12.87 -12.59 -7.08
CA GLU A 89 13.46 -13.93 -7.23
C GLU A 89 12.52 -14.86 -7.99
N LEU A 90 11.23 -14.85 -7.63
CA LEU A 90 10.21 -15.67 -8.27
C LEU A 90 9.95 -15.28 -9.73
N LYS A 91 10.11 -14.01 -10.09
CA LYS A 91 10.00 -13.54 -11.49
C LYS A 91 11.23 -13.94 -12.32
N ASN A 92 12.40 -13.95 -11.70
CA ASN A 92 13.66 -14.30 -12.37
C ASN A 92 13.88 -15.82 -12.49
N ASP A 93 13.37 -16.61 -11.53
CA ASP A 93 13.53 -18.06 -11.51
C ASP A 93 12.18 -18.78 -11.39
N THR A 94 11.74 -19.39 -12.50
CA THR A 94 10.51 -20.18 -12.58
C THR A 94 10.61 -21.53 -11.89
N SER A 95 11.82 -21.96 -11.50
CA SER A 95 12.07 -23.19 -10.75
C SER A 95 11.90 -23.03 -9.23
N LEU A 96 11.61 -21.81 -8.76
CA LEU A 96 11.23 -21.54 -7.37
C LEU A 96 9.72 -21.62 -7.18
N GLU A 97 9.31 -22.27 -6.10
CA GLU A 97 7.93 -22.28 -5.62
C GLU A 97 7.57 -20.92 -5.01
N LEU A 98 6.40 -20.36 -5.38
CA LEU A 98 5.83 -19.18 -4.72
C LEU A 98 5.47 -19.56 -3.28
N GLY A 99 6.24 -18.99 -2.35
CA GLY A 99 5.95 -18.95 -0.94
C GLY A 99 5.45 -17.59 -0.49
N PHE A 100 4.94 -17.55 0.74
CA PHE A 100 4.59 -16.33 1.43
C PHE A 100 4.77 -16.49 2.94
N ILE A 101 4.96 -15.38 3.63
CA ILE A 101 5.07 -15.31 5.10
C ILE A 101 3.68 -15.04 5.68
N ILE A 102 3.33 -15.73 6.77
CA ILE A 102 2.16 -15.41 7.60
C ILE A 102 2.66 -14.72 8.86
N ALA A 103 2.32 -13.45 9.03
CA ALA A 103 2.62 -12.68 10.23
C ALA A 103 1.38 -12.57 11.13
N PRO A 104 1.51 -12.81 12.45
CA PRO A 104 0.40 -12.59 13.37
C PRO A 104 0.11 -11.08 13.51
N PRO A 105 -1.17 -10.67 13.68
CA PRO A 105 -1.52 -9.28 13.84
C PRO A 105 -1.01 -8.70 15.17
N ARG A 106 -0.28 -7.58 15.11
CA ARG A 106 0.29 -6.87 16.28
C ARG A 106 -0.32 -5.46 16.41
N MET A 107 -1.59 -5.36 16.79
CA MET A 107 -2.34 -4.08 16.75
C MET A 107 -1.70 -2.92 17.53
N ALA A 108 -1.20 -3.17 18.74
CA ALA A 108 -0.50 -2.14 19.52
C ALA A 108 0.73 -1.60 18.78
N PHE A 109 1.47 -2.50 18.13
CA PHE A 109 2.65 -2.15 17.36
C PHE A 109 2.32 -1.32 16.11
N TYR A 110 1.20 -1.62 15.45
CA TYR A 110 0.71 -0.83 14.32
C TYR A 110 0.29 0.58 14.74
N ILE A 111 -0.30 0.73 15.94
CA ILE A 111 -0.64 2.04 16.50
C ILE A 111 0.64 2.86 16.77
N ASP A 112 1.68 2.23 17.31
CA ASP A 112 2.95 2.92 17.55
C ASP A 112 3.62 3.38 16.25
N TYR A 113 3.55 2.57 15.19
CA TYR A 113 3.98 2.98 13.86
C TYR A 113 3.17 4.15 13.29
N SER A 114 1.84 4.11 13.43
CA SER A 114 0.96 5.20 12.99
C SER A 114 1.27 6.51 13.73
N LYS A 115 1.54 6.45 15.04
CA LYS A 115 2.01 7.60 15.82
C LYS A 115 3.35 8.15 15.32
N LYS A 116 4.34 7.30 15.04
CA LYS A 116 5.63 7.73 14.47
C LYS A 116 5.45 8.46 13.14
N ILE A 117 4.51 8.01 12.30
CA ILE A 117 4.17 8.66 11.03
C ILE A 117 3.43 9.98 11.30
N TYR A 118 2.55 10.02 12.30
CA TYR A 118 1.86 11.24 12.70
C TYR A 118 2.82 12.34 13.16
N GLU A 119 3.86 11.99 13.92
CA GLU A 119 4.95 12.90 14.29
C GLU A 119 5.66 13.48 13.06
N VAL A 120 5.76 12.74 11.95
CA VAL A 120 6.28 13.27 10.69
C VAL A 120 5.34 14.34 10.13
N TYR A 121 4.02 14.11 10.12
CA TYR A 121 3.06 15.12 9.66
C TYR A 121 3.16 16.44 10.45
N LEU A 122 3.33 16.35 11.77
CA LEU A 122 3.47 17.51 12.65
C LEU A 122 4.71 18.39 12.37
N LYS A 123 5.73 17.86 11.67
CA LYS A 123 6.86 18.67 11.20
C LYS A 123 6.48 19.64 10.07
N TYR A 124 5.39 19.35 9.35
CA TYR A 124 4.99 20.07 8.14
C TYR A 124 3.71 20.87 8.30
N THR A 125 2.79 20.43 9.15
CA THR A 125 1.48 21.07 9.37
C THR A 125 1.07 21.03 10.84
N SER A 126 0.23 21.97 11.26
CA SER A 126 -0.37 21.96 12.60
C SER A 126 -1.32 20.77 12.78
N ALA A 127 -1.53 20.35 14.03
CA ALA A 127 -2.50 19.30 14.34
C ALA A 127 -3.95 19.67 13.97
N GLU A 128 -4.29 20.96 14.00
CA GLU A 128 -5.63 21.48 13.68
C GLU A 128 -5.98 21.28 12.19
N ASP A 129 -4.97 21.24 11.33
CA ASP A 129 -5.11 21.04 9.88
C ASP A 129 -4.98 19.57 9.44
N ILE A 130 -4.83 18.65 10.39
CA ILE A 130 -4.75 17.20 10.13
C ILE A 130 -6.01 16.51 10.62
N HIS A 131 -6.78 15.97 9.68
CA HIS A 131 -7.91 15.11 9.97
C HIS A 131 -7.53 13.63 9.83
N VAL A 132 -7.44 12.92 10.94
CA VAL A 132 -7.18 11.47 10.97
C VAL A 132 -8.46 10.72 10.63
N TYR A 133 -8.47 10.02 9.49
CA TYR A 133 -9.62 9.23 9.03
C TYR A 133 -9.55 7.77 9.49
N SER A 134 -8.35 7.18 9.45
CA SER A 134 -8.06 5.85 9.98
C SER A 134 -6.61 5.77 10.47
N ILE A 135 -6.18 4.59 10.90
CA ILE A 135 -4.78 4.35 11.34
C ILE A 135 -3.76 4.53 10.20
N ASP A 136 -4.21 4.36 8.96
CA ASP A 136 -3.42 4.40 7.72
C ASP A 136 -3.83 5.50 6.74
N GLU A 137 -4.79 6.35 7.11
CA GLU A 137 -5.31 7.40 6.24
C GLU A 137 -5.50 8.72 6.99
N VAL A 138 -4.90 9.78 6.45
CA VAL A 138 -5.06 11.16 6.95
C VAL A 138 -5.37 12.13 5.83
N PHE A 139 -6.11 13.18 6.17
CA PHE A 139 -6.31 14.36 5.33
C PHE A 139 -5.61 15.55 5.95
N ILE A 140 -4.92 16.33 5.12
CA ILE A 140 -4.16 17.49 5.52
C ILE A 140 -4.62 18.69 4.69
N ASP A 141 -5.05 19.77 5.35
CA ASP A 141 -5.20 21.06 4.69
C ASP A 141 -3.82 21.74 4.55
N ALA A 142 -3.26 21.64 3.34
CA ALA A 142 -1.95 22.20 3.05
C ALA A 142 -2.01 23.67 2.59
N THR A 143 -3.20 24.27 2.43
CA THR A 143 -3.41 25.51 1.66
C THR A 143 -2.51 26.66 2.11
N SER A 144 -2.46 26.92 3.42
CA SER A 144 -1.64 27.99 4.01
C SER A 144 -0.15 27.66 3.96
N TYR A 145 0.20 26.38 4.13
CA TYR A 145 1.58 25.91 4.20
C TYR A 145 2.31 25.99 2.86
N LEU A 146 1.61 25.68 1.76
CA LEU A 146 2.18 25.74 0.41
C LEU A 146 2.75 27.12 0.06
N LYS A 147 2.07 28.18 0.49
CA LYS A 147 2.51 29.58 0.30
C LYS A 147 3.77 29.87 1.12
N THR A 148 3.78 29.45 2.39
CA THR A 148 4.90 29.65 3.31
C THR A 148 6.17 28.98 2.81
N VAL A 149 6.08 27.76 2.30
CA VAL A 149 7.25 27.02 1.79
C VAL A 149 7.59 27.32 0.33
N ASN A 150 6.76 28.11 -0.36
CA ASN A 150 6.85 28.41 -1.80
C ASN A 150 7.04 27.16 -2.67
N LYS A 151 6.17 26.15 -2.46
CA LYS A 151 6.21 24.88 -3.19
C LYS A 151 4.85 24.54 -3.79
N SER A 152 4.88 23.83 -4.90
CA SER A 152 3.66 23.23 -5.45
C SER A 152 3.09 22.17 -4.51
N PRO A 153 1.78 21.88 -4.58
CA PRO A 153 1.16 20.79 -3.81
C PRO A 153 1.89 19.46 -3.96
N ARG A 154 2.39 19.16 -5.17
CA ARG A 154 3.10 17.92 -5.48
C ARG A 154 4.46 17.85 -4.81
N GLU A 155 5.22 18.95 -4.82
CA GLU A 155 6.52 19.01 -4.14
C GLU A 155 6.37 18.89 -2.62
N PHE A 156 5.36 19.55 -2.05
CA PHE A 156 5.05 19.46 -0.63
C PHE A 156 4.67 18.03 -0.22
N ALA A 157 3.79 17.38 -0.99
CA ALA A 157 3.45 15.97 -0.80
C ALA A 157 4.68 15.08 -0.85
N LYS A 158 5.53 15.25 -1.88
CA LYS A 158 6.76 14.47 -2.07
C LYS A 158 7.71 14.59 -0.87
N MET A 159 7.84 15.79 -0.28
CA MET A 159 8.66 15.98 0.93
C MET A 159 8.16 15.13 2.10
N ILE A 160 6.86 15.16 2.37
CA ILE A 160 6.24 14.37 3.46
C ILE A 160 6.42 12.87 3.18
N ILE A 161 6.13 12.41 1.96
CA ILE A 161 6.27 11.00 1.56
C ILE A 161 7.71 10.51 1.77
N GLN A 162 8.70 11.31 1.36
CA GLN A 162 10.11 10.95 1.51
C GLN A 162 10.55 10.93 2.98
N ASP A 163 10.05 11.83 3.83
CA ASP A 163 10.38 11.80 5.26
C ASP A 163 9.74 10.60 5.98
N ILE A 164 8.50 10.24 5.62
CA ILE A 164 7.85 9.02 6.15
C ILE A 164 8.65 7.78 5.77
N TYR A 165 9.05 7.67 4.49
CA TYR A 165 9.84 6.54 4.03
C TYR A 165 11.21 6.47 4.72
N LYS A 166 11.90 7.60 4.88
CA LYS A 166 13.19 7.65 5.61
C LYS A 166 13.03 7.29 7.09
N THR A 167 11.95 7.73 7.71
CA THR A 167 11.71 7.53 9.15
C THR A 167 11.25 6.11 9.47
N THR A 168 10.45 5.50 8.59
CA THR A 168 9.73 4.25 8.91
C THR A 168 9.93 3.12 7.92
N GLY A 169 10.53 3.37 6.76
CA GLY A 169 10.63 2.39 5.65
C GLY A 169 9.30 2.14 4.92
N ILE A 170 8.21 2.79 5.33
CA ILE A 170 6.88 2.56 4.75
C ILE A 170 6.65 3.47 3.55
N THR A 171 6.26 2.86 2.43
CA THR A 171 5.81 3.59 1.24
C THR A 171 4.38 4.06 1.41
N VAL A 172 4.13 5.32 1.08
CA VAL A 172 2.80 5.92 1.12
C VAL A 172 2.43 6.50 -0.24
N THR A 173 1.16 6.75 -0.48
CA THR A 173 0.70 7.61 -1.59
C THR A 173 0.10 8.89 -1.04
N ALA A 174 0.09 9.93 -1.86
CA ALA A 174 -0.64 11.14 -1.53
C ALA A 174 -1.47 11.60 -2.72
N GLU A 175 -2.63 12.15 -2.41
CA GLU A 175 -3.58 12.59 -3.41
C GLU A 175 -4.09 13.98 -3.12
N ILE A 176 -4.13 14.78 -4.18
CA ILE A 176 -4.31 16.22 -4.08
C ILE A 176 -5.62 16.57 -4.76
N GLY A 177 -6.56 17.06 -3.96
CA GLY A 177 -7.83 17.61 -4.44
C GLY A 177 -8.06 18.99 -3.86
N THR A 178 -8.93 19.76 -4.50
CA THR A 178 -9.37 21.08 -4.03
C THR A 178 -10.28 20.99 -2.79
N ASN A 179 -10.76 19.79 -2.46
CA ASN A 179 -11.50 19.47 -1.24
C ASN A 179 -11.27 17.99 -0.84
N LEU A 180 -11.77 17.60 0.34
CA LEU A 180 -11.62 16.25 0.89
C LEU A 180 -12.18 15.16 -0.04
N TYR A 181 -13.36 15.41 -0.62
CA TYR A 181 -14.00 14.47 -1.54
C TYR A 181 -13.12 14.18 -2.75
N LEU A 182 -12.63 15.22 -3.43
CA LEU A 182 -11.79 15.05 -4.61
C LEU A 182 -10.44 14.41 -4.28
N ALA A 183 -9.86 14.72 -3.11
CA ALA A 183 -8.63 14.07 -2.66
C ALA A 183 -8.86 12.56 -2.44
N LYS A 184 -9.96 12.17 -1.80
CA LYS A 184 -10.31 10.77 -1.56
C LYS A 184 -10.62 10.02 -2.86
N VAL A 185 -11.40 10.63 -3.76
CA VAL A 185 -11.70 10.04 -5.08
C VAL A 185 -10.45 9.88 -5.93
N ALA A 186 -9.52 10.85 -5.87
CA ALA A 186 -8.24 10.74 -6.53
C ALA A 186 -7.44 9.53 -6.03
N MET A 187 -7.44 9.28 -4.72
CA MET A 187 -6.79 8.14 -4.08
C MET A 187 -7.41 6.81 -4.53
N ASP A 188 -8.72 6.67 -4.43
CA ASP A 188 -9.37 5.37 -4.63
C ASP A 188 -9.45 4.95 -6.11
N ILE A 189 -9.50 5.91 -7.04
CA ILE A 189 -9.74 5.64 -8.47
C ILE A 189 -8.55 6.04 -9.33
N VAL A 190 -8.11 7.30 -9.23
CA VAL A 190 -7.11 7.85 -10.14
C VAL A 190 -5.72 7.28 -9.84
N ALA A 191 -5.34 7.19 -8.57
CA ALA A 191 -4.01 6.78 -8.13
C ALA A 191 -3.65 5.33 -8.53
N LYS A 192 -4.65 4.45 -8.70
CA LYS A 192 -4.46 3.07 -9.18
C LYS A 192 -3.84 3.00 -10.59
N HIS A 193 -3.97 4.07 -11.37
CA HIS A 193 -3.48 4.16 -12.75
C HIS A 193 -2.24 5.04 -12.89
N VAL A 194 -1.79 5.68 -11.80
CA VAL A 194 -0.63 6.59 -11.80
C VAL A 194 0.66 5.79 -11.68
N LYS A 195 1.58 5.99 -12.64
CA LYS A 195 2.95 5.48 -12.56
C LYS A 195 3.72 6.26 -11.49
N ALA A 196 4.63 5.57 -10.81
CA ALA A 196 5.57 6.23 -9.93
C ALA A 196 6.44 7.22 -10.72
N ASP A 197 6.82 8.33 -10.10
CA ASP A 197 7.84 9.23 -10.63
C ASP A 197 9.26 8.69 -10.40
N GLU A 198 10.27 9.49 -10.77
CA GLU A 198 11.69 9.13 -10.69
C GLU A 198 12.13 8.74 -9.28
N ASP A 199 11.46 9.25 -8.25
CA ASP A 199 11.74 8.95 -6.84
C ASP A 199 10.88 7.80 -6.30
N GLY A 200 10.16 7.09 -7.17
CA GLY A 200 9.26 6.00 -6.79
C GLY A 200 7.92 6.48 -6.19
N VAL A 201 7.67 7.78 -6.16
CA VAL A 201 6.52 8.39 -5.49
C VAL A 201 5.30 8.39 -6.42
N ARG A 202 4.12 8.06 -5.85
CA ARG A 202 2.85 8.10 -6.58
C ARG A 202 1.98 9.20 -6.01
N ILE A 203 1.74 10.23 -6.82
CA ILE A 203 0.87 11.36 -6.47
C ILE A 203 -0.18 11.53 -7.56
N ALA A 204 -1.45 11.49 -7.17
CA ALA A 204 -2.57 11.81 -8.06
C ALA A 204 -3.16 13.18 -7.74
N CYS A 205 -3.57 13.92 -8.77
CA CYS A 205 -4.22 15.23 -8.59
C CYS A 205 -5.56 15.28 -9.32
N LEU A 206 -6.61 15.70 -8.62
CA LEU A 206 -7.96 15.78 -9.14
C LEU A 206 -8.61 17.11 -8.73
N ASP A 207 -8.86 17.95 -9.74
CA ASP A 207 -9.70 19.15 -9.61
C ASP A 207 -11.10 18.87 -10.19
N GLU A 208 -12.00 19.83 -10.09
CA GLU A 208 -13.39 19.73 -10.57
C GLU A 208 -13.46 19.47 -12.08
N MET A 209 -12.54 20.04 -12.86
CA MET A 209 -12.52 19.90 -14.32
C MET A 209 -12.04 18.52 -14.74
N ARG A 210 -11.01 17.99 -14.08
CA ARG A 210 -10.52 16.61 -14.25
C ARG A 210 -11.54 15.59 -13.76
N TYR A 211 -12.22 15.87 -12.65
CA TYR A 211 -13.33 15.03 -12.19
C TYR A 211 -14.43 14.93 -13.26
N ARG A 212 -14.88 16.07 -13.81
CA ARG A 212 -15.85 16.10 -14.92
C ARG A 212 -15.35 15.35 -16.15
N LYS A 213 -14.07 15.49 -16.48
CA LYS A 213 -13.50 14.85 -17.67
C LYS A 213 -13.37 13.33 -17.53
N TYR A 214 -12.94 12.84 -16.37
CA TYR A 214 -12.54 11.44 -16.19
C TYR A 214 -13.59 10.60 -15.47
N LEU A 215 -14.36 11.18 -14.56
CA LEU A 215 -15.17 10.43 -13.59
C LEU A 215 -16.66 10.80 -13.61
N TRP A 216 -17.10 11.77 -14.42
CA TRP A 216 -18.51 12.19 -14.46
C TRP A 216 -19.49 11.07 -14.78
N HIS A 217 -19.08 10.14 -15.64
CA HIS A 217 -19.86 8.97 -16.04
C HIS A 217 -19.44 7.70 -15.30
N HIS A 218 -18.63 7.82 -14.24
CA HIS A 218 -18.22 6.66 -13.44
C HIS A 218 -19.43 6.16 -12.64
N GLN A 219 -19.84 4.91 -12.87
CA GLN A 219 -20.96 4.26 -12.19
C GLN A 219 -20.47 3.02 -11.41
N PRO A 220 -20.07 3.17 -10.15
CA PRO A 220 -19.66 2.04 -9.30
C PRO A 220 -20.76 1.53 -8.35
N ILE A 221 -21.99 2.07 -8.45
CA ILE A 221 -23.08 1.79 -7.49
C ILE A 221 -23.92 0.57 -7.91
N THR A 222 -23.66 -0.02 -9.09
CA THR A 222 -24.33 -1.24 -9.59
C THR A 222 -23.33 -2.36 -9.83
#